data_AF-A0A1B1BPP4-F1
#
_entry.id   AF-A0A1B1BPP4-F1
#
_cell.length_a   1.000
_cell.length_b   1.000
_cell.length_c   1.000
_cell.angle_alpha   90.00
_cell.angle_beta   90.00
_cell.angle_gamma   90.00
#
_symmetry.space_group_name_H-M   'P 1'
#
loop_
_entity.id
_entity.type
_entity.pdbx_description
1 polymer ?
#
loop_
_entity_poly.entity_id
_entity_poly.type
_entity_poly.pdbx_seq_one_letter_code
_entity_poly.pdbx_strand_id
1 'polypeptide(L)'
;MGVRIDVDLSSHFPRITDGILAGFVRGQNMAAEELVKLSAARAPMDDEGTLVGSIAAVHADNPGEDAGVIADTPYAQRWHEDGALVDSLGRRYPGNSDFQNNRTSHYFSGPAEENKDELGKIIAMEAGRG
;
A
#
# COMPACT_ATOMS: atom_id res chain seq x y z
N MET A 1 2.74 20.01 55.97
CA MET A 1 3.09 18.73 55.34
C MET A 1 3.08 18.95 53.84
N GLY A 2 4.21 18.77 53.14
CA GLY A 2 4.29 18.98 51.69
C GLY A 2 4.13 17.66 50.95
N VAL A 3 3.14 17.55 50.06
CA VAL A 3 2.98 16.42 49.15
C VAL A 3 3.93 16.64 47.99
N ARG A 4 4.90 15.73 47.82
CA ARG A 4 5.73 15.63 46.62
C ARG A 4 5.09 14.60 45.69
N ILE A 5 4.86 14.99 44.44
CA ILE A 5 4.46 14.10 43.36
C ILE A 5 5.69 13.98 42.46
N ASP A 6 6.31 12.81 42.46
CA ASP A 6 7.34 12.46 41.49
C ASP A 6 6.65 12.09 40.17
N VAL A 7 6.80 12.96 39.16
CA VAL A 7 6.35 12.68 37.80
C VAL A 7 7.46 11.90 37.12
N ASP A 8 7.39 10.56 37.21
CA ASP A 8 8.34 9.67 36.56
C ASP A 8 7.97 9.44 35.09
N LEU A 9 8.58 10.24 34.21
CA LEU A 9 8.46 10.12 32.76
C LEU A 9 9.25 8.90 32.22
N SER A 10 10.21 8.37 32.99
CA SER A 10 11.18 7.38 32.50
C SER A 10 10.61 5.97 32.35
N SER A 11 9.62 5.61 33.18
CA SER A 11 8.96 4.30 33.16
C SER A 11 7.98 4.08 31.98
N HIS A 12 7.61 5.14 31.26
CA HIS A 12 6.59 5.09 30.20
C HIS A 12 7.17 5.23 28.78
N PHE A 13 8.38 5.75 28.60
CA PHE A 13 8.95 5.95 27.26
C PHE A 13 9.01 4.69 26.40
N PRO A 14 9.50 3.53 26.88
CA PRO A 14 9.53 2.31 26.08
C PRO A 14 8.13 1.87 25.64
N ARG A 15 7.13 1.97 26.54
CA ARG A 15 5.75 1.58 26.24
C ARG A 15 5.05 2.54 25.27
N ILE A 16 5.35 3.83 25.35
CA ILE A 16 4.81 4.84 24.41
C ILE A 16 5.40 4.60 23.02
N THR A 17 6.70 4.31 22.92
CA THR A 17 7.32 4.01 21.61
C THR A 17 6.82 2.69 21.04
N ASP A 18 6.64 1.65 21.86
CA ASP A 18 6.10 0.35 21.42
C ASP A 18 4.65 0.47 20.94
N GLY A 19 3.84 1.28 21.64
CA GLY A 19 2.47 1.61 21.25
C GLY A 19 2.40 2.30 19.90
N ILE A 20 3.16 3.38 19.71
CA ILE A 20 3.25 4.14 18.46
C ILE A 20 3.73 3.24 17.31
N LEU A 21 4.74 2.40 17.53
CA LEU A 21 5.26 1.47 16.52
C LEU A 21 4.22 0.40 16.13
N ALA A 22 3.49 -0.15 17.10
CA ALA A 22 2.40 -1.08 16.82
C ALA A 22 1.24 -0.39 16.07
N GLY A 23 0.95 0.86 16.41
CA GLY A 23 -0.02 1.70 15.67
C GLY A 23 0.42 1.98 14.25
N PHE A 24 1.71 2.23 14.04
CA PHE A 24 2.29 2.45 12.72
C PHE A 24 2.14 1.23 11.80
N VAL A 25 2.46 0.02 12.29
CA VAL A 25 2.28 -1.24 11.55
C VAL A 25 0.82 -1.46 11.14
N ARG A 26 -0.13 -1.23 12.07
CA ARG A 26 -1.57 -1.30 11.75
C ARG A 26 -1.96 -0.29 10.67
N GLY A 27 -1.45 0.94 10.77
CA GLY A 27 -1.65 1.99 9.80
C GLY A 27 -1.13 1.65 8.41
N GLN A 28 0.08 1.07 8.33
CA GLN A 28 0.67 0.59 7.07
C GLN A 28 -0.18 -0.53 6.45
N ASN A 29 -0.63 -1.50 7.23
CA ASN A 29 -1.48 -2.58 6.74
C ASN A 29 -2.81 -2.06 6.21
N MET A 30 -3.46 -1.14 6.92
CA MET A 30 -4.70 -0.52 6.44
C MET A 30 -4.50 0.33 5.19
N ALA A 31 -3.39 1.06 5.08
CA ALA A 31 -3.06 1.82 3.88
C ALA A 31 -2.79 0.88 2.68
N ALA A 32 -2.14 -0.26 2.91
CA ALA A 32 -1.94 -1.29 1.88
C ALA A 32 -3.27 -1.88 1.39
N GLU A 33 -4.19 -2.20 2.31
CA GLU A 33 -5.55 -2.66 1.95
C GLU A 33 -6.35 -1.60 1.18
N GLU A 34 -6.20 -0.32 1.50
CA GLU A 34 -6.85 0.74 0.74
C GLU A 34 -6.24 0.90 -0.65
N LEU A 35 -4.91 0.81 -0.74
CA LEU A 35 -4.22 0.83 -2.03
C LEU A 35 -4.64 -0.35 -2.92
N VAL A 36 -4.88 -1.55 -2.37
CA VAL A 36 -5.45 -2.68 -3.14
C VAL A 36 -6.76 -2.29 -3.83
N LYS A 37 -7.68 -1.61 -3.14
CA LYS A 37 -8.98 -1.21 -3.70
C LYS A 37 -8.81 -0.19 -4.83
N LEU A 38 -7.95 0.80 -4.61
CA LEU A 38 -7.65 1.85 -5.59
C LEU A 38 -6.97 1.25 -6.82
N SER A 39 -6.02 0.34 -6.62
CA SER A 39 -5.32 -0.38 -7.67
C SER A 39 -6.23 -1.33 -8.46
N ALA A 40 -7.15 -2.03 -7.80
CA ALA A 40 -8.14 -2.89 -8.46
C ALA A 40 -9.08 -2.10 -9.39
N ALA A 41 -9.43 -0.87 -9.02
CA ALA A 41 -10.21 0.02 -9.87
C ALA A 41 -9.44 0.48 -11.12
N ARG A 42 -8.10 0.59 -11.02
CA ARG A 42 -7.22 1.12 -12.06
C ARG A 42 -6.53 0.05 -12.92
N ALA A 43 -6.41 -1.18 -12.44
CA ALA A 43 -5.77 -2.28 -13.14
C ALA A 43 -6.51 -2.65 -14.43
N PRO A 44 -5.86 -3.11 -15.50
CA PRO A 44 -6.56 -3.59 -16.69
C PRO A 44 -7.52 -4.74 -16.37
N MET A 45 -8.71 -4.72 -16.98
CA MET A 45 -9.61 -5.87 -17.01
C MET A 45 -9.22 -6.75 -18.18
N ASP A 46 -8.81 -7.98 -17.90
CA ASP A 46 -8.73 -9.05 -18.90
C ASP A 46 -10.10 -9.72 -19.06
N ASP A 47 -10.27 -10.55 -20.08
CA ASP A 47 -11.49 -11.29 -20.42
C ASP A 47 -12.08 -12.08 -19.23
N GLU A 48 -11.23 -12.45 -18.25
CA GLU A 48 -11.62 -13.19 -17.03
C GLU A 48 -11.51 -12.39 -15.73
N GLY A 49 -11.05 -11.13 -15.75
CA GLY A 49 -10.89 -10.32 -14.53
C GLY A 49 -9.76 -10.78 -13.57
N THR A 50 -8.91 -11.70 -14.03
CA THR A 50 -7.90 -12.40 -13.24
C THR A 50 -6.87 -11.49 -12.57
N LEU A 51 -6.45 -10.41 -13.26
CA LEU A 51 -5.49 -9.46 -12.69
C LEU A 51 -6.05 -8.75 -11.45
N VAL A 52 -7.26 -8.21 -11.58
CA VAL A 52 -7.96 -7.49 -10.50
C VAL A 52 -8.16 -8.40 -9.28
N GLY A 53 -8.53 -9.66 -9.51
CA GLY A 53 -8.69 -10.66 -8.44
C GLY A 53 -7.38 -11.14 -7.81
N SER A 54 -6.24 -10.87 -8.44
CA SER A 54 -4.92 -11.26 -7.94
C SER A 54 -4.21 -10.21 -7.10
N ILE A 55 -4.76 -8.98 -7.05
CA ILE A 55 -4.18 -7.89 -6.26
C ILE A 55 -4.47 -8.15 -4.77
N ALA A 56 -3.41 -8.21 -3.97
CA ALA A 56 -3.49 -8.47 -2.54
C ALA A 56 -2.53 -7.59 -1.75
N ALA A 57 -2.91 -7.28 -0.51
CA ALA A 57 -2.02 -6.61 0.43
C ALA A 57 -1.05 -7.63 1.03
N VAL A 58 0.20 -7.20 1.22
CA VAL A 58 1.20 -7.89 2.03
C VAL A 58 1.31 -7.11 3.32
N HIS A 59 0.95 -7.75 4.42
CA HIS A 59 0.95 -7.10 5.72
C HIS A 59 2.35 -7.18 6.35
N ALA A 60 2.74 -6.10 7.03
CA ALA A 60 3.85 -6.11 7.97
C ALA A 60 3.39 -6.75 9.28
N ASP A 61 4.19 -7.68 9.81
CA ASP A 61 3.94 -8.33 11.09
C ASP A 61 4.68 -7.61 12.22
N ASN A 62 5.83 -7.00 11.91
CA ASN A 62 6.71 -6.36 12.89
C ASN A 62 7.03 -4.90 12.56
N PRO A 63 7.31 -4.05 13.59
CA PRO A 63 7.86 -2.72 13.37
C PRO A 63 9.18 -2.77 12.60
N GLY A 64 9.25 -2.04 11.48
CA GLY A 64 10.41 -2.02 10.59
C GLY A 64 10.28 -2.92 9.37
N GLU A 65 9.21 -3.73 9.29
CA GLU A 65 8.75 -4.32 8.03
C GLU A 65 7.81 -3.35 7.31
N ASP A 66 7.87 -3.34 5.98
CA ASP A 66 6.98 -2.51 5.17
C ASP A 66 5.79 -3.33 4.68
N ALA A 67 4.58 -2.80 4.91
CA ALA A 67 3.39 -3.31 4.25
C ALA A 67 3.40 -2.88 2.77
N GLY A 68 2.89 -3.74 1.90
CA GLY A 68 2.93 -3.51 0.46
C GLY A 68 1.71 -4.07 -0.27
N VAL A 69 1.72 -3.95 -1.59
CA VAL A 69 0.69 -4.51 -2.45
C VAL A 69 1.38 -5.32 -3.54
N ILE A 70 0.84 -6.51 -3.81
CA ILE A 70 1.35 -7.43 -4.81
C ILE A 70 0.24 -7.85 -5.78
N ALA A 71 0.65 -8.24 -6.98
CA ALA A 71 -0.17 -9.01 -7.89
C ALA A 71 0.71 -10.13 -8.45
N ASP A 72 0.61 -11.33 -7.87
CA ASP A 72 1.50 -12.45 -8.20
C ASP A 72 0.92 -13.31 -9.33
N THR A 73 0.86 -12.71 -10.52
CA THR A 73 0.50 -13.45 -11.73
C THR A 73 1.49 -13.12 -12.86
N PRO A 74 1.79 -14.07 -13.75
CA PRO A 74 2.55 -13.78 -14.97
C PRO A 74 1.89 -12.68 -15.81
N TYR A 75 0.58 -12.52 -15.67
CA TYR A 75 -0.20 -11.47 -16.30
C TYR A 75 0.04 -10.10 -15.66
N ALA A 76 0.23 -9.99 -14.34
CA ALA A 76 0.58 -8.72 -13.71
C ALA A 76 1.87 -8.15 -14.29
N GLN A 77 2.92 -8.96 -14.43
CA GLN A 77 4.18 -8.53 -15.05
C GLN A 77 3.99 -8.05 -16.50
N ARG A 78 3.00 -8.62 -17.20
CA ARG A 78 2.68 -8.24 -18.58
C ARG A 78 2.12 -6.82 -18.68
N TRP A 79 1.44 -6.33 -17.64
CA TRP A 79 0.75 -5.03 -17.67
C TRP A 79 1.29 -4.01 -16.67
N HIS A 80 2.21 -4.43 -15.80
CA HIS A 80 2.83 -3.60 -14.79
C HIS A 80 3.81 -2.60 -15.42
N GLU A 81 3.63 -1.33 -15.07
CA GLU A 81 4.63 -0.24 -15.12
C GLU A 81 5.64 -0.35 -16.26
N ASP A 82 5.27 0.21 -17.42
CA ASP A 82 6.11 0.45 -18.59
C ASP A 82 7.02 -0.71 -19.02
N GLY A 83 6.55 -1.94 -18.78
CA GLY A 83 7.25 -3.17 -19.14
C GLY A 83 7.30 -3.39 -20.65
N ALA A 84 8.41 -4.00 -21.10
CA ALA A 84 8.46 -4.58 -22.44
C ALA A 84 7.52 -5.78 -22.51
N LEU A 85 6.33 -5.57 -23.07
CA LEU A 85 5.40 -6.63 -23.44
C LEU A 85 6.04 -7.54 -24.50
N VAL A 86 6.48 -8.74 -24.11
CA VAL A 86 6.96 -9.77 -25.04
C VAL A 86 5.81 -10.73 -25.36
N ASP A 87 4.92 -10.29 -26.23
CA ASP A 87 4.08 -11.20 -27.01
C ASP A 87 4.90 -11.64 -28.24
N SER A 88 4.74 -12.89 -28.68
CA SER A 88 5.25 -13.46 -29.95
C SER A 88 5.09 -12.59 -31.22
N LEU A 89 4.32 -11.50 -31.14
CA LEU A 89 4.04 -10.50 -32.18
C LEU A 89 4.76 -9.15 -31.97
N GLY A 90 5.66 -9.01 -30.98
CA GLY A 90 6.57 -7.87 -30.87
C GLY A 90 5.92 -6.53 -30.49
N ARG A 91 4.74 -6.52 -29.87
CA ARG A 91 4.05 -5.28 -29.49
C ARG A 91 4.63 -4.68 -28.21
N ARG A 92 5.37 -3.56 -28.35
CA ARG A 92 5.69 -2.66 -27.25
C ARG A 92 4.50 -1.71 -27.06
N TYR A 93 3.84 -1.79 -25.91
CA TYR A 93 2.91 -0.74 -25.51
C TYR A 93 3.76 0.38 -24.89
N PRO A 94 3.74 1.61 -25.43
CA PRO A 94 4.43 2.72 -24.80
C PRO A 94 3.81 2.98 -23.43
N GLY A 95 4.67 3.37 -22.48
CA GLY A 95 4.26 3.77 -21.15
C GLY A 95 3.26 4.91 -21.19
N ASN A 96 2.26 4.87 -20.32
CA ASN A 96 0.96 5.56 -20.43
C ASN A 96 -0.07 4.87 -21.35
N SER A 97 -0.08 3.53 -21.40
CA SER A 97 -1.17 2.85 -22.08
C SER A 97 -2.47 2.99 -21.28
N ASP A 98 -3.34 3.88 -21.77
CA ASP A 98 -4.71 4.01 -21.30
C ASP A 98 -5.56 2.88 -21.89
N PHE A 99 -5.99 1.98 -21.01
CA PHE A 99 -6.97 0.96 -21.30
C PHE A 99 -8.38 1.54 -21.17
N GLN A 100 -9.36 0.84 -21.74
CA GLN A 100 -10.76 1.25 -21.64
C GLN A 100 -11.19 1.41 -20.17
N ASN A 101 -12.12 2.35 -19.91
CA ASN A 101 -12.66 2.65 -18.58
C ASN A 101 -11.64 3.25 -17.58
N ASN A 102 -10.75 4.13 -18.05
CA ASN A 102 -9.73 4.79 -17.22
C ASN A 102 -8.79 3.81 -16.49
N ARG A 103 -8.54 2.64 -17.07
CA ARG A 103 -7.58 1.67 -16.54
C ARG A 103 -6.21 1.93 -17.15
N THR A 104 -5.12 1.69 -16.43
CA THR A 104 -3.76 2.02 -16.90
C THR A 104 -2.75 0.97 -16.45
N SER A 105 -1.60 0.90 -17.14
CA SER A 105 -0.44 0.11 -16.74
C SER A 105 0.17 0.58 -15.41
N HIS A 106 -0.07 1.84 -15.02
CA HIS A 106 0.33 2.43 -13.73
C HIS A 106 -0.71 2.18 -12.65
N TYR A 107 -1.20 0.95 -12.53
CA TYR A 107 -2.26 0.62 -11.58
C TYR A 107 -1.80 0.52 -10.12
N PHE A 108 -0.49 0.49 -9.85
CA PHE A 108 0.07 0.67 -8.50
C PHE A 108 0.59 2.09 -8.30
N SER A 109 1.57 2.52 -9.11
CA SER A 109 2.19 3.83 -8.96
C SER A 109 1.21 5.01 -9.07
N GLY A 110 0.26 4.98 -10.00
CA GLY A 110 -0.71 6.06 -10.22
C GLY A 110 -1.60 6.28 -8.99
N PRO A 111 -2.38 5.27 -8.56
CA PRO A 111 -3.20 5.39 -7.36
C PRO A 111 -2.41 5.72 -6.09
N ALA A 112 -1.19 5.19 -5.94
CA ALA A 112 -0.34 5.50 -4.79
C ALA A 112 0.07 6.98 -4.77
N GLU A 113 0.46 7.55 -5.91
CA GLU A 113 0.88 8.95 -6.01
C GLU A 113 -0.30 9.91 -5.86
N GLU A 114 -1.44 9.60 -6.49
CA GLU A 114 -2.67 10.39 -6.43
C GLU A 114 -3.26 10.44 -5.00
N ASN A 115 -3.12 9.35 -4.23
CA ASN A 115 -3.74 9.21 -2.91
C ASN A 115 -2.72 9.22 -1.75
N LYS A 116 -1.47 9.62 -2.00
CA LYS A 116 -0.38 9.61 -1.00
C LYS A 116 -0.74 10.31 0.31
N ASP A 117 -1.48 11.41 0.24
CA ASP A 117 -1.87 12.21 1.40
C ASP A 117 -2.96 11.50 2.22
N GLU A 118 -3.85 10.76 1.57
CA GLU A 118 -4.89 9.97 2.22
C GLU A 118 -4.31 8.71 2.86
N LEU A 119 -3.49 7.97 2.12
CA LEU A 119 -2.77 6.80 2.63
C LEU A 119 -1.88 7.19 3.82
N GLY A 120 -1.16 8.31 3.73
CA GLY A 120 -0.38 8.86 4.84
C GLY A 120 -1.22 9.24 6.06
N LYS A 121 -2.43 9.76 5.87
CA LYS A 121 -3.35 10.05 6.99
C LYS A 121 -3.83 8.79 7.68
N ILE A 122 -4.10 7.71 6.94
CA ILE A 122 -4.47 6.41 7.53
C ILE A 122 -3.35 5.93 8.45
N ILE A 123 -2.11 5.97 7.96
CA ILE A 123 -0.92 5.58 8.74
C ILE A 123 -0.78 6.45 10.00
N ALA A 124 -0.85 7.76 9.85
CA ALA A 124 -0.69 8.70 10.96
C ALA A 124 -1.81 8.57 12.01
N MET A 125 -3.04 8.31 11.57
CA MET A 125 -4.20 8.13 12.46
C MET A 125 -4.01 6.90 13.36
N GLU A 126 -3.57 5.78 12.81
CA GLU A 126 -3.35 4.56 13.58
C GLU A 126 -2.10 4.63 14.46
N ALA A 127 -1.02 5.28 14.00
CA ALA A 127 0.16 5.55 14.82
C ALA A 127 -0.18 6.40 16.06
N GLY A 128 -1.11 7.35 15.94
CA GLY A 128 -1.58 8.17 17.07
C GLY A 128 -2.58 7.48 18.01
N ARG A 129 -3.09 6.30 17.64
CA ARG A 129 -3.95 5.45 18.48
C ARG A 129 -3.16 4.41 19.29
N GLY A 130 -1.87 4.29 18.99
CA GLY A 130 -0.93 3.35 19.59
C GLY A 130 -0.50 3.71 21.00
#